data_AF-A0A316G1B3-F1
#
_entry.id   AF-A0A316G1B3-F1
#
_cell.length_a   1.000
_cell.length_b   1.000
_cell.length_c   1.000
_cell.angle_alpha   90.00
_cell.angle_beta   90.00
_cell.angle_gamma   90.00
#
_symmetry.space_group_name_H-M   'P 1'
#
loop_
_entity.id
_entity.type
_entity.pdbx_description
1 polymer ?
#
loop_
_entity_poly.entity_id
_entity_poly.type
_entity_poly.pdbx_seq_one_letter_code
_entity_poly.pdbx_strand_id
1 'polypeptide(L)'
;MSDGYDVGYRRPPEHGRFKKGQSGNPAGRRTEQERFATVLREELANEIVMKVGDKKLKASVMRGLTKLLINMALAGDKKAIAELMRQINRYFPETHAAEDASLPPTEEDLQILENFVRRRLGRTGSGVED
;
A
#
# COMPACT_ATOMS: atom_id res chain seq x y z
N MET A 1 8.94 -20.93 62.19
CA MET A 1 9.19 -22.13 61.36
C MET A 1 9.49 -21.62 59.97
N SER A 2 10.76 -21.62 59.57
CA SER A 2 11.20 -21.16 58.26
C SER A 2 11.01 -22.29 57.27
N ASP A 3 9.89 -22.27 56.53
CA ASP A 3 9.60 -23.26 55.50
C ASP A 3 10.71 -23.22 54.42
N GLY A 4 11.46 -24.32 54.33
CA GLY A 4 12.74 -24.45 53.62
C GLY A 4 12.62 -24.54 52.10
N TYR A 5 11.96 -23.57 51.47
CA TYR A 5 11.94 -23.44 50.01
C TYR A 5 13.13 -22.61 49.53
N ASP A 6 14.21 -23.30 49.12
CA ASP A 6 15.42 -22.67 48.58
C ASP A 6 15.21 -22.24 47.11
N VAL A 7 15.35 -20.94 46.86
CA VAL A 7 15.15 -20.31 45.55
C VAL A 7 16.41 -20.45 44.72
N GLY A 8 16.29 -20.90 43.47
CA GLY A 8 17.45 -21.12 42.61
C GLY A 8 17.09 -21.39 41.15
N TYR A 9 18.06 -21.86 40.36
CA TYR A 9 17.84 -22.16 38.94
C TYR A 9 16.69 -23.17 38.77
N ARG A 10 15.69 -22.81 37.93
CA ARG A 10 14.43 -23.56 37.71
C ARG A 10 13.57 -23.78 38.97
N ARG A 11 13.83 -23.03 40.05
CA ARG A 11 13.09 -23.07 41.32
C ARG A 11 12.52 -21.69 41.65
N PRO A 12 11.46 -21.22 40.95
CA PRO A 12 10.89 -19.89 41.18
C PRO A 12 10.24 -19.79 42.56
N PRO A 13 10.30 -18.61 43.23
CA PRO A 13 9.69 -18.39 44.54
C PRO A 13 8.19 -18.73 44.56
N GLU A 14 7.71 -19.32 45.66
CA GLU A 14 6.33 -19.81 45.74
C GLU A 14 5.29 -18.70 45.58
N HIS A 15 5.54 -17.51 46.13
CA HIS A 15 4.64 -16.36 46.04
C HIS A 15 4.48 -15.81 44.61
N GLY A 16 5.42 -16.11 43.71
CA GLY A 16 5.40 -15.64 42.31
C GLY A 16 4.94 -16.69 41.29
N ARG A 17 4.65 -17.93 41.72
CA ARG A 17 4.21 -18.99 40.81
C ARG A 17 2.76 -18.76 40.39
N PHE A 18 2.47 -18.94 39.11
CA PHE A 18 1.09 -19.01 38.64
C PHE A 18 0.40 -20.25 39.22
N LYS A 19 -0.88 -20.11 39.59
CA LYS A 19 -1.69 -21.24 40.06
C LYS A 19 -1.89 -22.22 38.90
N LYS A 20 -1.74 -23.52 39.19
CA LYS A 20 -1.97 -24.57 38.19
C LYS A 20 -3.39 -24.43 37.61
N GLY A 21 -3.50 -24.33 36.28
CA GLY A 21 -4.78 -24.15 35.58
C GLY A 21 -5.23 -22.70 35.42
N GLN A 22 -4.48 -21.73 35.94
CA GLN A 22 -4.77 -20.31 35.78
C GLN A 22 -3.65 -19.62 35.00
N SER A 23 -4.00 -19.06 33.84
CA SER A 23 -3.09 -18.17 33.11
C SER A 23 -2.77 -16.93 33.95
N GLY A 24 -1.52 -16.48 33.94
CA GLY A 24 -1.12 -15.19 34.53
C GLY A 24 -1.76 -13.98 33.84
N ASN A 25 -2.31 -14.18 32.64
CA ASN A 25 -3.17 -13.23 31.94
C ASN A 25 -4.52 -13.90 31.63
N PRO A 26 -5.48 -13.88 32.57
CA PRO A 26 -6.79 -14.53 32.40
C PRO A 26 -7.62 -13.98 31.24
N ALA A 27 -7.46 -12.69 30.93
CA ALA A 27 -8.13 -12.03 29.81
C ALA A 27 -7.50 -12.38 28.45
N GLY A 28 -6.36 -13.07 28.45
CA GLY A 28 -5.61 -13.39 27.24
C GLY A 28 -5.04 -12.15 26.55
N ARG A 29 -4.56 -12.34 25.33
CA ARG A 29 -4.19 -11.22 24.47
C ARG A 29 -5.46 -10.39 24.21
N ARG A 30 -5.38 -9.06 24.38
CA ARG A 30 -6.48 -8.16 24.02
C ARG A 30 -6.90 -8.43 22.58
N THR A 31 -8.20 -8.60 22.35
CA THR A 31 -8.77 -8.64 21.00
C THR A 31 -8.37 -7.34 20.29
N GLU A 32 -7.78 -7.46 19.09
CA GLU A 32 -7.48 -6.28 18.29
C GLU A 32 -8.78 -5.52 18.02
N GLN A 33 -8.78 -4.22 18.32
CA GLN A 33 -9.87 -3.34 17.93
C GLN A 33 -10.01 -3.38 16.41
N GLU A 34 -11.24 -3.40 15.91
CA GLU A 34 -11.50 -3.31 14.48
C GLU A 34 -10.84 -2.05 13.92
N ARG A 35 -9.83 -2.24 13.08
CA ARG A 35 -9.15 -1.14 12.41
C ARG A 35 -10.07 -0.64 11.30
N PHE A 36 -10.25 0.68 11.21
CA PHE A 36 -11.05 1.30 10.15
C PHE A 36 -10.69 0.79 8.74
N ALA A 37 -9.40 0.58 8.47
CA ALA A 37 -8.94 0.06 7.19
C ALA A 37 -9.42 -1.38 6.89
N THR A 38 -9.65 -2.20 7.92
CA THR A 38 -10.21 -3.55 7.77
C THR A 38 -11.69 -3.46 7.42
N VAL A 39 -12.46 -2.71 8.22
CA VAL A 39 -13.90 -2.48 7.99
C VAL A 39 -14.14 -1.88 6.61
N LEU A 40 -13.39 -0.84 6.23
CA LEU A 40 -13.52 -0.21 4.91
C LEU A 40 -13.27 -1.20 3.78
N ARG A 41 -12.28 -2.09 3.90
CA ARG A 41 -11.99 -3.09 2.86
C ARG A 41 -13.13 -4.09 2.73
N GLU A 42 -13.69 -4.54 3.85
CA GLU A 42 -14.84 -5.45 3.88
C GLU A 42 -16.07 -4.78 3.25
N GLU A 43 -16.38 -3.55 3.65
CA GLU A 43 -17.50 -2.79 3.09
C GLU A 43 -17.35 -2.53 1.59
N LEU A 44 -16.15 -2.26 1.10
CA LEU A 44 -15.89 -2.10 -0.32
C LEU A 44 -16.07 -3.40 -1.13
N ALA A 45 -15.88 -4.55 -0.48
CA ALA A 45 -16.07 -5.87 -1.08
C ALA A 45 -17.53 -6.36 -1.05
N ASN A 46 -18.33 -5.86 -0.10
CA ASN A 46 -19.74 -6.23 0.04
C ASN A 46 -20.57 -5.95 -1.22
N GLU A 47 -21.48 -6.87 -1.55
CA GLU A 47 -22.39 -6.74 -2.69
C GLU A 47 -23.59 -5.84 -2.37
N ILE A 48 -23.85 -4.88 -3.26
CA ILE A 48 -25.01 -4.02 -3.22
C ILE A 48 -25.83 -4.13 -4.51
N VAL A 49 -27.13 -3.86 -4.41
CA VAL A 49 -28.00 -3.71 -5.58
C VAL A 49 -27.92 -2.26 -6.04
N MET A 50 -27.31 -2.01 -7.19
CA MET A 50 -27.23 -0.69 -7.81
C MET A 50 -28.14 -0.58 -9.02
N LYS A 51 -28.70 0.60 -9.28
CA LYS A 51 -29.46 0.90 -10.50
C LYS A 51 -28.52 1.49 -11.55
N VAL A 52 -28.44 0.87 -12.72
CA VAL A 52 -27.67 1.37 -13.87
C VAL A 52 -28.62 1.49 -15.05
N GLY A 53 -29.02 2.72 -15.38
CA GLY A 53 -30.14 2.97 -16.30
C GLY A 53 -31.42 2.34 -15.77
N ASP A 54 -32.09 1.52 -16.59
CA ASP A 54 -33.33 0.84 -16.20
C ASP A 54 -33.13 -0.53 -15.56
N LYS A 55 -31.89 -1.02 -15.47
CA LYS A 55 -31.58 -2.35 -14.93
C LYS A 55 -31.02 -2.27 -13.51
N LYS A 56 -31.41 -3.23 -12.68
CA LYS A 56 -30.78 -3.47 -11.36
C LYS A 56 -29.62 -4.45 -11.54
N LEU A 57 -28.45 -4.07 -11.07
CA LEU A 57 -27.24 -4.89 -11.10
C LEU A 57 -26.79 -5.17 -9.66
N LYS A 58 -26.45 -6.42 -9.36
CA LYS A 58 -25.69 -6.75 -8.14
C LYS A 58 -24.21 -6.59 -8.43
N ALA A 59 -23.53 -5.77 -7.64
CA ALA A 59 -22.09 -5.54 -7.75
C ALA A 59 -21.53 -5.11 -6.40
N SER A 60 -20.22 -5.31 -6.19
CA SER A 60 -19.59 -4.78 -4.99
C SER A 60 -19.64 -3.25 -4.94
N VAL A 61 -19.61 -2.67 -3.73
CA VAL A 61 -19.56 -1.21 -3.54
C VAL A 61 -18.43 -0.59 -4.35
N MET A 62 -17.24 -1.20 -4.31
CA MET A 62 -16.08 -0.75 -5.08
C MET A 62 -16.38 -0.68 -6.58
N ARG A 63 -16.96 -1.74 -7.16
CA ARG A 63 -17.31 -1.77 -8.59
C ARG A 63 -18.39 -0.74 -8.93
N GLY A 64 -19.33 -0.52 -8.01
CA GLY A 64 -20.35 0.51 -8.16
C GLY A 64 -19.77 1.91 -8.21
N LEU A 65 -18.86 2.25 -7.29
CA LEU A 65 -18.16 3.53 -7.26
C LEU A 65 -17.30 3.76 -8.51
N THR A 66 -16.58 2.73 -8.98
CA THR A 66 -15.82 2.83 -10.24
C THR A 66 -16.73 3.15 -11.42
N LYS A 67 -17.89 2.47 -11.53
CA LYS A 67 -18.86 2.75 -12.59
C LYS A 67 -19.43 4.17 -12.51
N LEU A 68 -19.71 4.65 -11.29
CA LEU A 68 -20.18 6.02 -11.08
C LEU A 68 -19.13 7.04 -11.54
N LEU A 69 -17.87 6.86 -11.14
CA LEU A 69 -16.76 7.74 -11.56
C LEU A 69 -16.62 7.80 -13.08
N ILE A 70 -16.69 6.64 -13.74
CA ILE A 70 -16.64 6.55 -15.21
C ILE A 70 -17.83 7.29 -15.84
N ASN A 71 -19.05 7.07 -15.33
CA ASN A 71 -20.24 7.73 -15.88
C ASN A 71 -20.17 9.25 -15.72
N MET A 72 -19.68 9.76 -14.58
CA MET A 72 -19.47 11.20 -14.37
C MET A 72 -18.41 11.76 -15.32
N ALA A 73 -17.32 11.03 -15.54
CA ALA A 73 -16.28 11.43 -16.49
C ALA A 73 -16.83 11.48 -17.92
N LEU A 74 -17.59 10.47 -18.35
CA LEU A 74 -18.25 10.42 -19.66
C LEU A 74 -19.30 11.52 -19.82
N ALA A 75 -19.94 11.96 -18.73
CA ALA A 75 -20.85 13.09 -18.72
C ALA A 75 -20.15 14.47 -18.81
N GLY A 76 -18.81 14.51 -18.83
CA GLY A 76 -18.03 15.73 -19.00
C GLY A 76 -17.60 16.43 -17.71
N ASP A 77 -17.75 15.79 -16.54
CA ASP A 77 -17.22 16.35 -15.29
C ASP A 77 -15.69 16.34 -15.31
N LYS A 78 -15.08 17.53 -15.43
CA LYS A 78 -13.63 17.73 -15.51
C LYS A 78 -12.89 17.15 -14.31
N LYS A 79 -13.48 17.17 -13.10
CA LYS A 79 -12.85 16.61 -11.89
C LYS A 79 -12.87 15.09 -11.95
N ALA A 80 -14.00 14.50 -12.37
CA ALA A 80 -14.12 13.06 -12.55
C ALA A 80 -13.17 12.54 -13.65
N ILE A 81 -13.04 13.28 -14.76
CA ILE A 81 -12.07 12.97 -15.82
C ILE A 81 -10.65 13.00 -15.27
N ALA A 82 -10.26 14.06 -14.56
CA ALA A 82 -8.92 14.18 -14.00
C ALA A 82 -8.60 13.07 -12.98
N GLU A 83 -9.56 12.71 -12.13
CA GLU A 83 -9.42 11.60 -11.19
C GLU A 83 -9.31 10.25 -11.91
N LEU A 84 -10.16 10.00 -12.91
CA LEU A 84 -10.12 8.76 -13.68
C LEU A 84 -8.79 8.62 -14.43
N MET A 85 -8.29 9.67 -15.07
CA MET A 85 -6.98 9.67 -15.74
C MET A 85 -5.84 9.39 -14.75
N ARG A 86 -5.89 9.96 -13.55
CA ARG A 86 -4.91 9.68 -12.49
C ARG A 86 -4.89 8.19 -12.10
N GLN A 87 -6.07 7.59 -11.95
CA GLN A 87 -6.20 6.17 -11.62
C GLN A 87 -5.73 5.28 -12.78
N ILE A 88 -6.08 5.63 -14.03
CA ILE A 88 -5.60 4.93 -15.22
C ILE A 88 -4.07 4.92 -15.27
N ASN A 89 -3.44 6.08 -15.16
CA ASN A 89 -1.97 6.19 -15.20
C ASN A 89 -1.28 5.42 -14.06
N ARG A 90 -1.94 5.32 -12.88
CA ARG A 90 -1.40 4.59 -11.73
C ARG A 90 -1.42 3.08 -11.91
N TYR A 91 -2.49 2.53 -12.49
CA TYR A 91 -2.70 1.08 -12.60
C TYR A 91 -2.35 0.51 -13.99
N PHE A 92 -2.30 1.37 -15.01
CA PHE A 92 -1.99 1.02 -16.41
C PHE A 92 -0.87 1.92 -16.95
N PRO A 93 0.35 1.87 -16.41
CA PRO A 93 1.47 2.70 -16.87
C PRO A 93 1.91 2.40 -18.32
N GLU A 94 1.57 1.21 -18.83
CA GLU A 94 1.97 0.70 -20.15
C GLU A 94 1.34 1.45 -21.34
N THR A 95 0.27 2.23 -21.13
CA THR A 95 -0.42 2.92 -22.24
C THR A 95 0.35 4.10 -22.82
N HIS A 96 1.48 4.49 -22.21
CA HIS A 96 2.38 5.52 -22.74
C HIS A 96 3.85 5.05 -22.87
N ALA A 97 4.28 4.05 -22.09
CA ALA A 97 5.68 3.59 -22.12
C ALA A 97 6.03 2.78 -23.38
N ALA A 98 5.08 2.03 -23.94
CA ALA A 98 5.36 1.15 -25.08
C ALA A 98 5.55 1.90 -26.41
N GLU A 99 4.95 3.08 -26.56
CA GLU A 99 5.10 3.89 -27.78
C GLU A 99 6.42 4.69 -27.75
N ASP A 100 6.74 5.33 -26.62
CA ASP A 100 7.97 6.14 -26.47
C ASP A 100 9.25 5.29 -26.43
N ALA A 101 9.21 4.07 -25.86
CA ALA A 101 10.38 3.20 -25.78
C ALA A 101 10.80 2.58 -27.14
N SER A 102 9.97 2.71 -28.17
CA SER A 102 10.23 2.19 -29.52
C SER A 102 10.85 3.20 -30.48
N LEU A 103 10.86 4.49 -30.10
CA LEU A 103 11.43 5.54 -30.92
C LEU A 103 12.95 5.56 -30.75
N PRO A 104 13.73 5.59 -31.84
CA PRO A 104 15.16 5.84 -31.72
C PRO A 104 15.38 7.20 -31.03
N PRO A 105 16.41 7.33 -30.18
CA PRO A 105 16.71 8.59 -29.51
C PRO A 105 16.90 9.69 -30.56
N THR A 106 16.35 10.87 -30.28
CA THR A 106 16.51 12.03 -31.16
C THR A 106 17.94 12.54 -31.10
N GLU A 107 18.33 13.33 -32.10
CA GLU A 107 19.65 13.98 -32.12
C GLU A 107 19.89 14.85 -30.86
N GLU A 108 18.82 15.45 -30.32
CA GLU A 108 18.86 16.23 -29.10
C GLU A 108 19.15 15.36 -27.87
N ASP A 109 18.53 14.18 -27.79
CA ASP A 109 18.79 13.21 -26.71
C ASP A 109 20.25 12.74 -26.71
N LEU A 110 20.82 12.49 -27.90
CA LEU A 110 22.22 12.10 -28.07
C LEU A 110 23.17 13.21 -27.59
N GLN A 111 22.85 14.48 -27.89
CA GLN A 111 23.63 15.63 -27.41
C GLN A 111 23.57 15.79 -25.89
N ILE A 112 22.41 15.55 -25.27
CA ILE A 112 22.26 15.57 -23.80
C ILE A 112 23.16 14.49 -23.18
N LEU A 113 23.16 13.28 -23.74
CA LEU A 113 23.99 12.16 -23.28
C LEU A 113 25.49 12.45 -23.44
N GLU A 114 25.91 13.02 -24.58
CA GLU A 114 27.31 13.41 -24.81
C GLU A 114 27.78 14.44 -23.78
N ASN A 115 26.96 15.46 -23.54
CA ASN A 115 27.24 16.50 -22.54
C ASN A 115 27.33 15.93 -21.12
N PHE A 116 26.46 14.98 -20.77
CA PHE A 116 26.49 14.30 -19.48
C PHE A 116 27.79 13.50 -19.29
N VAL A 117 28.18 12.71 -20.29
CA VAL A 117 29.42 11.92 -20.29
C VAL A 117 30.64 12.83 -20.18
N ARG A 118 30.71 13.91 -20.96
CA ARG A 118 31.78 14.91 -20.92
C ARG A 118 31.91 15.54 -19.53
N ARG A 119 30.79 15.93 -18.90
CA ARG A 119 30.77 16.54 -17.57
C ARG A 119 31.21 15.56 -16.48
N ARG A 120 30.84 14.28 -16.60
CA ARG A 120 31.18 13.25 -15.62
C ARG A 120 32.65 12.84 -15.70
N LEU A 121 33.18 12.66 -16.92
CA LEU A 121 34.60 12.37 -17.15
C LEU A 121 35.51 13.53 -16.73
N GLY A 122 35.07 14.78 -16.92
CA GLY A 122 35.81 15.96 -16.44
C GLY A 122 35.83 16.11 -14.90
N ARG A 123 34.82 15.61 -14.20
CA ARG A 123 34.78 15.63 -12.72
C ARG A 123 35.62 14.54 -12.06
N THR A 124 35.91 13.45 -12.75
CA THR A 124 36.76 12.36 -12.21
C THR A 124 38.26 12.62 -12.35
N GLY A 125 38.68 13.68 -13.06
CA GLY A 125 40.08 14.02 -13.30
C GLY A 125 40.67 15.17 -12.47
N SER A 126 39.95 15.72 -11.48
CA SER A 126 40.38 16.89 -10.69
C SER A 126 40.24 16.69 -9.18
N GLY A 127 40.73 15.57 -8.65
CA GLY A 127 40.63 15.28 -7.22
C GLY A 127 41.55 14.19 -6.69
N VAL A 128 42.78 14.07 -7.19
CA VAL A 128 43.86 13.31 -6.54
C VAL A 128 45.18 14.05 -6.77
N GLU A 129 45.50 15.02 -5.92
CA GLU A 129 46.86 15.52 -5.64
C GLU A 129 46.80 16.40 -4.36
N ASP A 130 47.08 15.75 -3.23
CA ASP A 130 47.75 16.19 -1.98
C ASP A 130 47.34 15.30 -0.79
#